data_AF-A0A933QR67-F1
#
_entry.id   AF-A0A933QR67-F1
#
_cell.length_a   1.000
_cell.length_b   1.000
_cell.length_c   1.000
_cell.angle_alpha   90.00
_cell.angle_beta   90.00
_cell.angle_gamma   90.00
#
_symmetry.space_group_name_H-M   'P 1'
#
loop_
_entity.id
_entity.type
_entity.pdbx_description
1 polymer ?
#
loop_
_entity_poly.entity_id
_entity_poly.type
_entity_poly.pdbx_seq_one_letter_code
_entity_poly.pdbx_strand_id
1 'polypeptide(L)'
;MEKEKMTARKSNVKQFDGDAGATDEKRKLLEMFLNLPPALRSIVLEQMRSMIREKSISIQYFNLTSREGELFDLMPSTLRVKVEPLLEAIKEIQYTIDKVMGHSSHEFRIKSITQESPISVSLEGAAEAVQVMKDTIVPSCRKHAETMALLQEKEKQADIETKNAEILEKRASAAKGRAEADKLAAEADKQRVETERIKLENEKLRLELQQAKIQMALNILNQYAPNLSETERINHVIQLLRSIDLVISSKLELVDVTSENQ
;
A
#
# COMPACT_ATOMS: atom_id res chain seq x y z
N MET A 1 16.77 -58.46 35.96
CA MET A 1 15.97 -57.80 37.01
C MET A 1 16.29 -56.32 36.87
N GLU A 2 15.45 -55.40 36.41
CA GLU A 2 13.99 -55.19 36.45
C GLU A 2 13.54 -54.55 35.13
N LYS A 3 12.58 -55.14 34.41
CA LYS A 3 11.19 -54.64 34.20
C LYS A 3 11.09 -53.19 33.72
N GLU A 4 10.92 -52.98 32.41
CA GLU A 4 9.61 -52.81 31.75
C GLU A 4 8.71 -51.73 32.38
N LYS A 5 8.67 -50.55 31.76
CA LYS A 5 7.47 -49.70 31.71
C LYS A 5 7.34 -49.06 30.34
N MET A 6 6.65 -49.77 29.44
CA MET A 6 5.95 -49.18 28.31
C MET A 6 4.76 -48.37 28.84
N THR A 7 4.76 -47.06 28.65
CA THR A 7 3.57 -46.21 28.80
C THR A 7 3.00 -45.90 27.43
N ALA A 8 1.82 -46.46 27.20
CA ALA A 8 1.01 -46.30 26.00
C ALA A 8 0.63 -44.83 25.75
N ARG A 9 1.09 -44.26 24.64
CA ARG A 9 0.47 -43.08 24.03
C ARG A 9 -0.81 -43.51 23.33
N LYS A 10 -1.94 -43.35 24.02
CA LYS A 10 -3.27 -43.40 23.38
C LYS A 10 -3.38 -42.24 22.40
N SER A 11 -3.44 -42.57 21.12
CA SER A 11 -3.81 -41.70 20.03
C SER A 11 -5.23 -41.18 20.23
N ASN A 12 -5.38 -39.93 20.65
CA ASN A 12 -6.62 -39.18 20.58
C ASN A 12 -6.84 -38.75 19.11
N VAL A 13 -7.24 -39.70 18.28
CA VAL A 13 -7.88 -39.40 17.00
C VAL A 13 -9.33 -39.10 17.36
N LYS A 14 -9.67 -37.81 17.45
CA LYS A 14 -11.07 -37.40 17.36
C LYS A 14 -11.56 -37.84 15.98
N GLN A 15 -12.39 -38.88 15.95
CA GLN A 15 -13.27 -39.14 14.82
C GLN A 15 -14.08 -37.86 14.58
N PHE A 16 -13.73 -37.15 13.52
CA PHE A 16 -14.63 -36.21 12.89
C PHE A 16 -15.69 -37.07 12.22
N ASP A 17 -16.87 -37.15 12.83
CA ASP A 17 -18.07 -37.64 12.16
C ASP A 17 -18.38 -36.67 11.03
N GLY A 18 -17.77 -36.97 9.88
CA GLY A 18 -17.99 -36.27 8.63
C GLY A 18 -19.45 -36.40 8.25
N ASP A 19 -20.08 -35.26 8.08
CA ASP A 19 -21.41 -35.03 7.53
C ASP A 19 -21.62 -35.83 6.22
N ALA A 20 -22.08 -37.08 6.35
CA ALA A 20 -22.25 -38.02 5.25
C ALA A 20 -23.42 -37.64 4.30
N GLY A 21 -24.25 -36.66 4.69
CA GLY A 21 -25.34 -36.15 3.87
C GLY A 21 -24.87 -35.24 2.73
N ALA A 22 -23.83 -34.44 2.96
CA ALA A 22 -23.34 -33.48 1.98
C ALA A 22 -22.62 -34.12 0.77
N THR A 23 -22.24 -35.40 0.86
CA THR A 23 -21.49 -36.10 -0.18
C THR A 23 -22.35 -36.67 -1.31
N ASP A 24 -23.60 -37.02 -1.06
CA ASP A 24 -24.44 -37.71 -2.06
C ASP A 24 -25.07 -36.73 -3.06
N GLU A 25 -25.51 -35.55 -2.59
CA GLU A 25 -25.96 -34.46 -3.47
C GLU A 25 -24.83 -33.93 -4.36
N LYS A 26 -23.60 -33.80 -3.80
CA LYS A 26 -22.42 -33.38 -4.58
C LYS A 26 -22.10 -34.39 -5.68
N ARG A 27 -22.20 -35.70 -5.41
CA ARG A 27 -22.02 -36.76 -6.42
C ARG A 27 -23.05 -36.65 -7.53
N LYS A 28 -24.32 -36.50 -7.17
CA LYS A 28 -25.43 -36.40 -8.13
C LYS A 28 -25.30 -35.16 -9.03
N LEU A 29 -24.91 -34.01 -8.47
CA LEU A 29 -24.62 -32.81 -9.24
C LEU A 29 -23.41 -32.98 -10.17
N LEU A 30 -22.37 -33.70 -9.73
CA LEU A 30 -21.20 -34.01 -10.57
C LEU A 30 -21.57 -34.91 -11.75
N GLU A 31 -22.38 -35.95 -11.53
CA GLU A 31 -22.88 -36.82 -12.60
C GLU A 31 -23.78 -36.07 -13.59
N MET A 32 -24.69 -35.22 -13.10
CA MET A 32 -25.51 -34.37 -13.96
C MET A 32 -24.65 -33.43 -14.82
N PHE A 33 -23.57 -32.87 -14.26
CA PHE A 33 -22.65 -32.03 -15.00
C PHE A 33 -21.85 -32.82 -16.05
N LEU A 34 -21.38 -34.02 -15.73
CA LEU A 34 -20.62 -34.88 -16.64
C LEU A 34 -21.47 -35.40 -17.81
N ASN A 35 -22.79 -35.43 -17.66
CA ASN A 35 -23.73 -35.83 -18.71
C ASN A 35 -24.15 -34.68 -19.66
N LEU A 36 -23.76 -33.43 -19.38
CA LEU A 36 -24.07 -32.31 -20.28
C LEU A 36 -23.26 -32.37 -21.59
N PRO A 37 -23.80 -31.85 -22.71
CA PRO A 37 -23.02 -31.61 -23.93
C PRO A 37 -21.79 -30.72 -23.67
N PRO A 38 -20.65 -30.94 -24.37
CA PRO A 38 -19.42 -30.19 -24.14
C PRO A 38 -19.58 -28.66 -24.20
N ALA A 39 -20.39 -28.16 -25.14
CA ALA A 39 -20.66 -26.72 -25.29
C ALA A 39 -21.44 -26.11 -24.12
N LEU A 40 -22.26 -26.90 -23.42
CA LEU A 40 -22.98 -26.43 -22.23
C LEU A 40 -22.13 -26.56 -20.97
N ARG A 41 -21.20 -27.53 -20.93
CA ARG A 41 -20.25 -27.65 -19.80
C ARG A 41 -19.36 -26.42 -19.67
N SER A 42 -18.88 -25.84 -20.77
CA SER A 42 -18.07 -24.62 -20.72
C SER A 42 -18.85 -23.45 -20.13
N ILE A 43 -20.10 -23.24 -20.56
CA ILE A 43 -20.98 -22.18 -20.04
C ILE A 43 -21.26 -22.38 -18.54
N VAL A 44 -21.61 -23.60 -18.14
CA VAL A 44 -21.88 -23.91 -16.73
C VAL A 44 -20.61 -23.77 -15.88
N LEU A 45 -19.43 -24.14 -16.39
CA LEU A 45 -18.16 -23.91 -15.70
C LEU A 45 -17.83 -22.43 -15.58
N GLU A 46 -18.07 -21.64 -16.61
CA GLU A 46 -17.87 -20.19 -16.60
C GLU A 46 -18.79 -19.54 -15.55
N GLN A 47 -20.06 -19.96 -15.51
CA GLN A 47 -21.06 -19.47 -14.57
C GLN A 47 -20.79 -19.95 -13.13
N MET A 48 -20.36 -21.20 -12.94
CA MET A 48 -19.91 -21.69 -11.63
C MET A 48 -18.63 -20.99 -11.18
N ARG A 49 -17.67 -20.73 -12.07
CA ARG A 49 -16.48 -19.93 -11.76
C ARG A 49 -16.84 -18.48 -11.43
N SER A 50 -17.87 -17.92 -12.07
CA SER A 50 -18.43 -16.61 -11.73
C SER A 50 -19.06 -16.63 -10.35
N MET A 51 -19.92 -17.62 -10.05
CA MET A 51 -20.55 -17.78 -8.74
C MET A 51 -19.56 -18.09 -7.61
N ILE A 52 -18.53 -18.88 -7.91
CA ILE A 52 -17.44 -19.17 -6.96
C ILE A 52 -16.59 -17.92 -6.78
N ARG A 53 -16.33 -17.11 -7.81
CA ARG A 53 -15.68 -15.80 -7.63
C ARG A 53 -16.53 -14.84 -6.82
N GLU A 54 -17.84 -14.80 -7.03
CA GLU A 54 -18.77 -13.98 -6.24
C GLU A 54 -18.90 -14.43 -4.78
N LYS A 55 -18.72 -15.73 -4.48
CA LYS A 55 -18.87 -16.29 -3.13
C LYS A 55 -17.57 -16.58 -2.40
N SER A 56 -16.43 -16.58 -3.09
CA SER A 56 -15.12 -16.74 -2.45
C SER A 56 -14.74 -15.40 -1.85
N ILE A 57 -15.34 -15.13 -0.69
CA ILE A 57 -14.88 -14.05 0.16
C ILE A 57 -13.45 -14.39 0.57
N SER A 58 -12.50 -13.87 -0.19
CA SER A 58 -11.09 -14.12 0.02
C SER A 58 -10.65 -13.34 1.26
N ILE A 59 -10.23 -14.08 2.29
CA ILE A 59 -9.58 -13.48 3.44
C ILE A 59 -8.13 -13.22 3.07
N GLN A 60 -7.73 -11.96 3.10
CA GLN A 60 -6.37 -11.53 2.86
C GLN A 60 -5.64 -11.31 4.17
N TYR A 61 -4.40 -11.80 4.22
CA TYR A 61 -3.49 -11.60 5.33
C TYR A 61 -2.30 -10.76 4.86
N PHE A 62 -1.98 -9.71 5.60
CA PHE A 62 -0.77 -8.94 5.40
C PHE A 62 -0.23 -8.46 6.74
N ASN A 63 1.08 -8.22 6.75
CA ASN A 63 1.77 -7.66 7.89
C ASN A 63 1.92 -6.15 7.71
N LEU A 64 1.79 -5.41 8.80
CA LEU A 64 2.06 -3.99 8.92
C LEU A 64 3.35 -3.80 9.72
N THR A 65 4.39 -3.33 9.05
CA THR A 65 5.68 -2.98 9.65
C THR A 65 5.82 -1.47 9.76
N SER A 66 6.54 -1.01 10.77
CA SER A 66 7.03 0.38 10.81
C SER A 66 8.12 0.58 9.78
N ARG A 67 8.03 1.63 8.95
CA ARG A 67 9.14 2.03 8.08
C ARG A 67 10.36 2.54 8.86
N GLU A 68 10.15 3.03 10.07
CA GLU A 68 11.20 3.64 10.91
C GLU A 68 11.85 2.63 11.87
N GLY A 69 11.48 1.34 11.81
CA GLY A 69 12.00 0.32 12.73
C GLY A 69 11.50 0.44 14.17
N GLU A 70 10.54 1.33 14.44
CA GLU A 70 9.90 1.47 15.75
C GLU A 70 9.10 0.20 16.11
N LEU A 71 9.29 -0.29 17.34
CA LEU A 71 8.43 -1.30 17.95
C LEU A 71 7.00 -0.73 18.06
N PHE A 72 6.03 -1.48 17.53
CA PHE A 72 4.63 -1.08 17.50
C PHE A 72 3.86 -1.73 18.64
N ASP A 73 3.42 -0.93 19.60
CA ASP A 73 2.45 -1.36 20.60
C ASP A 73 1.02 -1.14 20.07
N LEU A 74 0.17 -2.17 20.12
CA LEU A 74 -1.26 -2.12 19.77
C LEU A 74 -2.07 -1.40 20.86
N MET A 75 -1.67 -0.18 21.18
CA MET A 75 -2.47 0.70 22.02
C MET A 75 -3.66 1.23 21.20
N PRO A 76 -4.83 1.49 21.85
CA PRO A 76 -5.98 2.08 21.17
C PRO A 76 -5.66 3.38 20.43
N SER A 77 -4.75 4.18 20.97
CA SER A 77 -4.24 5.41 20.31
C SER A 77 -3.49 5.10 19.02
N THR A 78 -2.59 4.11 19.03
CA THR A 78 -1.83 3.69 17.85
C THR A 78 -2.75 3.14 16.77
N LEU A 79 -3.72 2.30 17.14
CA LEU A 79 -4.73 1.78 16.22
C LEU A 79 -5.48 2.92 15.54
N ARG A 80 -6.00 3.88 16.32
CA ARG A 80 -6.78 5.01 15.79
C ARG A 80 -5.97 5.98 14.94
N VAL A 81 -4.72 6.25 15.32
CA VAL A 81 -3.89 7.29 14.67
C VAL A 81 -3.11 6.75 13.48
N LYS A 82 -2.63 5.51 13.54
CA LYS A 82 -1.74 4.93 12.51
C LYS A 82 -2.43 3.85 11.67
N VAL A 83 -3.17 2.94 12.28
CA VAL A 83 -3.73 1.75 11.58
C VAL A 83 -5.07 2.05 10.90
N GLU A 84 -6.02 2.65 11.62
CA GLU A 84 -7.37 2.96 11.12
C GLU A 84 -7.35 3.81 9.85
N PRO A 85 -6.56 4.90 9.74
CA PRO A 85 -6.52 5.69 8.51
C PRO A 85 -6.04 4.87 7.31
N LEU A 86 -5.05 3.99 7.52
CA LEU A 86 -4.54 3.11 6.47
C LEU A 86 -5.60 2.10 6.03
N LEU A 87 -6.33 1.51 6.98
CA LEU A 87 -7.42 0.58 6.68
C LEU A 87 -8.57 1.26 5.94
N GLU A 88 -8.91 2.50 6.31
CA GLU A 88 -9.93 3.28 5.59
C GLU A 88 -9.47 3.60 4.16
N ALA A 89 -8.19 3.93 3.95
CA ALA A 89 -7.66 4.12 2.60
C ALA A 89 -7.71 2.83 1.74
N ILE A 90 -7.39 1.67 2.32
CA ILE A 90 -7.53 0.38 1.61
C ILE A 90 -9.00 0.13 1.24
N LYS A 91 -9.92 0.40 2.16
CA LYS A 91 -11.36 0.29 1.92
C LYS A 91 -11.85 1.25 0.83
N GLU A 92 -11.39 2.50 0.81
CA GLU A 92 -11.71 3.47 -0.24
C GLU A 92 -11.18 3.04 -1.62
N ILE A 93 -9.97 2.47 -1.67
CA ILE A 93 -9.40 1.89 -2.89
C ILE A 93 -10.27 0.73 -3.38
N GLN A 94 -10.62 -0.21 -2.50
CA GLN A 94 -11.50 -1.34 -2.86
C GLN A 94 -12.84 -0.85 -3.36
N TYR A 95 -13.48 0.08 -2.65
CA TYR A 95 -14.76 0.66 -3.05
C TYR A 95 -14.68 1.29 -4.45
N THR A 96 -13.58 1.98 -4.75
CA THR A 96 -13.39 2.58 -6.07
C THR A 96 -13.22 1.51 -7.15
N ILE A 97 -12.46 0.44 -6.87
CA ILE A 97 -12.30 -0.71 -7.77
C ILE A 97 -13.65 -1.39 -8.03
N ASP A 98 -14.40 -1.74 -6.98
CA ASP A 98 -15.72 -2.36 -7.09
C ASP A 98 -16.66 -1.50 -7.94
N LYS A 99 -16.67 -0.18 -7.69
CA LYS A 99 -17.51 0.77 -8.42
C LYS A 99 -17.16 0.84 -9.90
N VAL A 100 -15.88 0.87 -10.28
CA VAL A 100 -15.48 0.93 -11.70
C VAL A 100 -15.67 -0.39 -12.43
N MET A 101 -15.63 -1.51 -11.70
CA MET A 101 -15.93 -2.84 -12.22
C MET A 101 -17.45 -3.11 -12.33
N GLY A 102 -18.29 -2.25 -11.76
CA GLY A 102 -19.74 -2.46 -11.68
C GLY A 102 -20.15 -3.57 -10.71
N HIS A 103 -19.26 -3.93 -9.78
CA HIS A 103 -19.57 -4.89 -8.72
C HIS A 103 -20.41 -4.25 -7.62
N SER A 104 -21.24 -5.06 -6.95
CA SER A 104 -21.83 -4.65 -5.67
C SER A 104 -20.70 -4.45 -4.66
N SER A 105 -20.64 -3.28 -4.01
CA SER A 105 -19.63 -2.97 -2.98
C SER A 105 -19.48 -4.15 -2.03
N HIS A 106 -18.30 -4.76 -2.01
CA HIS A 106 -18.01 -5.83 -1.07
C HIS A 106 -18.05 -5.28 0.35
N GLU A 107 -18.52 -6.09 1.29
CA GLU A 107 -18.49 -5.70 2.70
C GLU A 107 -17.05 -5.82 3.22
N PHE A 108 -16.41 -4.68 3.42
CA PHE A 108 -15.08 -4.60 4.00
C PHE A 108 -15.15 -4.91 5.50
N ARG A 109 -14.56 -6.04 5.94
CA ARG A 109 -14.53 -6.43 7.36
C ARG A 109 -13.12 -6.71 7.83
N ILE A 110 -12.78 -6.22 9.01
CA ILE A 110 -11.56 -6.58 9.72
C ILE A 110 -11.85 -7.86 10.51
N LYS A 111 -11.22 -8.98 10.15
CA LYS A 111 -11.40 -10.26 10.83
C LYS A 111 -10.59 -10.33 12.12
N SER A 112 -9.33 -9.90 12.05
CA SER A 112 -8.41 -9.92 13.19
C SER A 112 -7.29 -8.91 13.00
N ILE A 113 -6.80 -8.37 14.12
CA ILE A 113 -5.55 -7.63 14.22
C ILE A 113 -4.74 -8.31 15.33
N THR A 114 -3.52 -8.77 15.04
CA THR A 114 -2.65 -9.45 16.00
C THR A 114 -1.36 -8.68 16.22
N GLN A 115 -0.82 -8.73 17.44
CA GLN A 115 0.40 -8.02 17.85
C GLN A 115 1.66 -8.88 17.70
N GLU A 116 1.77 -9.68 16.64
CA GLU A 116 2.93 -10.54 16.44
C GLU A 116 4.03 -9.80 15.67
N SER A 117 4.60 -8.73 16.25
CA SER A 117 5.56 -7.81 15.59
C SER A 117 6.31 -8.47 14.43
N PRO A 118 5.88 -8.22 13.17
CA PRO A 118 4.96 -7.16 12.70
C PRO A 118 3.45 -7.31 13.04
N ILE A 119 2.70 -6.21 13.06
CA ILE A 119 1.23 -6.29 13.29
C ILE A 119 0.60 -7.02 12.10
N SER A 120 -0.03 -8.18 12.31
CA SER A 120 -0.76 -8.85 11.22
C SER A 120 -2.22 -8.38 11.20
N VAL A 121 -2.72 -8.05 10.02
CA VAL A 121 -4.12 -7.71 9.80
C VAL A 121 -4.73 -8.69 8.82
N SER A 122 -5.90 -9.21 9.20
CA SER A 122 -6.72 -10.06 8.34
C SER A 122 -7.94 -9.27 7.88
N LEU A 123 -8.06 -9.06 6.58
CA LEU A 123 -9.15 -8.34 5.95
C LEU A 123 -10.00 -9.28 5.10
N GLU A 124 -11.29 -9.03 5.11
CA GLU A 124 -12.30 -9.69 4.28
C GLU A 124 -12.86 -8.67 3.28
N GLY A 125 -13.00 -9.05 2.01
CA GLY A 125 -13.57 -8.18 0.98
C GLY A 125 -12.65 -7.05 0.52
N ALA A 126 -11.32 -7.23 0.62
CA ALA A 126 -10.31 -6.25 0.19
C ALA A 126 -9.23 -6.86 -0.71
N ALA A 127 -9.57 -7.93 -1.45
CA ALA A 127 -8.60 -8.72 -2.20
C ALA A 127 -7.90 -7.90 -3.29
N GLU A 128 -8.66 -7.19 -4.10
CA GLU A 128 -8.16 -6.38 -5.20
C GLU A 128 -7.36 -5.19 -4.67
N ALA A 129 -7.85 -4.49 -3.64
CA ALA A 129 -7.13 -3.38 -3.04
C ALA A 129 -5.80 -3.81 -2.43
N VAL A 130 -5.76 -4.93 -1.68
CA VAL A 130 -4.50 -5.46 -1.14
C VAL A 130 -3.54 -5.85 -2.26
N GLN A 131 -4.03 -6.43 -3.35
CA GLN A 131 -3.19 -6.76 -4.50
C GLN A 131 -2.60 -5.52 -5.18
N VAL A 132 -3.42 -4.49 -5.43
CA VAL A 132 -2.98 -3.19 -5.95
C VAL A 132 -1.94 -2.54 -5.05
N MET A 133 -2.16 -2.62 -3.74
CA MET A 133 -1.23 -2.11 -2.76
C MET A 133 0.14 -2.80 -2.90
N LYS A 134 0.17 -4.11 -3.01
CA LYS A 134 1.41 -4.89 -3.17
C LYS A 134 2.13 -4.61 -4.49
N ASP A 135 1.40 -4.67 -5.59
CA ASP A 135 2.01 -4.65 -6.94
C ASP A 135 2.39 -3.25 -7.39
N THR A 136 1.61 -2.24 -6.97
CA THR A 136 1.73 -0.88 -7.52
C THR A 136 2.11 0.13 -6.44
N ILE A 137 1.36 0.17 -5.32
CA ILE A 137 1.48 1.28 -4.36
C ILE A 137 2.73 1.13 -3.51
N VAL A 138 3.00 -0.04 -2.91
CA VAL A 138 4.15 -0.29 -2.02
C VAL A 138 5.49 -0.02 -2.73
N PRO A 139 5.76 -0.55 -3.95
CA PRO A 139 6.99 -0.23 -4.67
C PRO A 139 7.14 1.27 -4.93
N SER A 140 6.04 1.96 -5.23
CA SER A 140 6.07 3.40 -5.46
C SER A 140 6.22 4.19 -4.16
N CYS A 141 5.71 3.71 -3.02
CA CYS A 141 5.94 4.30 -1.70
C CYS A 141 7.41 4.31 -1.35
N ARG A 142 8.14 3.23 -1.65
CA ARG A 142 9.59 3.14 -1.42
C ARG A 142 10.35 4.19 -2.24
N LYS A 143 10.08 4.26 -3.55
CA LYS A 143 10.66 5.29 -4.44
C LYS A 143 10.30 6.72 -4.00
N HIS A 144 9.05 6.91 -3.56
CA HIS A 144 8.59 8.20 -3.06
C HIS A 144 9.33 8.61 -1.79
N ALA A 145 9.52 7.69 -0.85
CA ALA A 145 10.27 7.94 0.39
C ALA A 145 11.73 8.31 0.10
N GLU A 146 12.38 7.61 -0.84
CA GLU A 146 13.74 7.94 -1.30
C GLU A 146 13.81 9.35 -1.91
N THR A 147 12.87 9.68 -2.80
CA THR A 147 12.81 10.99 -3.46
C THR A 147 12.52 12.10 -2.46
N MET A 148 11.64 11.86 -1.49
CA MET A 148 11.33 12.81 -0.42
C MET A 148 12.51 13.02 0.52
N ALA A 149 13.27 11.97 0.84
CA ALA A 149 14.50 12.09 1.63
C ALA A 149 15.54 12.95 0.91
N LEU A 150 15.76 12.71 -0.40
CA LEU A 150 16.64 13.53 -1.22
C LEU A 150 16.18 14.99 -1.28
N LEU A 151 14.88 15.23 -1.43
CA LEU A 151 14.31 16.56 -1.44
C LEU A 151 14.56 17.28 -0.11
N GLN A 152 14.29 16.62 1.03
CA GLN A 152 14.54 17.19 2.35
C GLN A 152 16.01 17.53 2.57
N GLU A 153 16.93 16.71 2.07
CA GLU A 153 18.37 16.98 2.13
C GLU A 153 18.73 18.23 1.31
N LYS A 154 18.27 18.30 0.06
CA LYS A 154 18.49 19.48 -0.80
C LYS A 154 17.92 20.76 -0.21
N GLU A 155 16.75 20.69 0.43
CA GLU A 155 16.14 21.86 1.09
C GLU A 155 16.96 22.34 2.28
N LYS A 156 17.40 21.42 3.14
CA LYS A 156 18.29 21.77 4.25
C LYS A 156 19.60 22.39 3.75
N GLN A 157 20.14 21.89 2.64
CA GLN A 157 21.35 22.43 2.03
C GLN A 157 21.12 23.86 1.51
N ALA A 158 20.03 24.10 0.78
CA ALA A 158 19.66 25.44 0.31
C ALA A 158 19.43 26.44 1.46
N ASP A 159 18.84 25.99 2.57
CA ASP A 159 18.64 26.83 3.76
C ASP A 159 19.98 27.21 4.42
N ILE A 160 20.94 26.28 4.47
CA ILE A 160 22.29 26.55 4.96
C ILE A 160 23.00 27.56 4.05
N GLU A 161 22.93 27.37 2.73
CA GLU A 161 23.52 28.28 1.74
C GLU A 161 22.91 29.68 1.79
N THR A 162 21.59 29.78 1.94
CA THR A 162 20.89 31.06 2.15
C THR A 162 21.44 31.78 3.37
N LYS A 163 21.55 31.08 4.51
CA LYS A 163 22.07 31.67 5.76
C LYS A 163 23.54 32.06 5.63
N ASN A 164 24.34 31.30 4.89
CA ASN A 164 25.73 31.64 4.63
C ASN A 164 25.86 32.90 3.78
N ALA A 165 25.03 33.06 2.74
CA ALA A 165 25.00 34.25 1.90
C ALA A 165 24.62 35.50 2.73
N GLU A 166 23.62 35.38 3.61
CA GLU A 166 23.24 36.47 4.54
C GLU A 166 24.37 36.85 5.50
N ILE A 167 25.13 35.86 6.00
CA ILE A 167 26.30 36.11 6.85
C ILE A 167 27.39 36.84 6.06
N LEU A 168 27.66 36.43 4.81
CA LEU A 168 28.65 37.08 3.95
C LEU A 168 28.27 38.52 3.63
N GLU A 169 27.01 38.80 3.36
CA GLU A 169 26.50 40.16 3.11
C GLU A 169 26.61 41.06 4.36
N LYS A 170 26.28 40.51 5.54
CA LYS A 170 26.50 41.22 6.81
C LYS A 170 27.98 41.49 7.09
N ARG A 171 28.88 40.59 6.68
CA ARG A 171 30.33 40.81 6.78
C ARG A 171 30.82 41.84 5.78
N ALA A 172 30.32 41.82 4.54
CA ALA A 172 30.65 42.80 3.51
C ALA A 172 30.28 44.22 3.96
N SER A 173 29.09 44.39 4.55
CA SER A 173 28.65 45.70 5.06
C SER A 173 29.42 46.17 6.30
N ALA A 174 30.01 45.26 7.07
CA ALA A 174 30.87 45.58 8.21
C ALA A 174 32.37 45.76 7.84
N ALA A 175 32.78 45.38 6.63
CA ALA A 175 34.17 45.43 6.20
C ALA A 175 34.63 46.88 5.98
N LYS A 176 35.85 47.21 6.41
CA LYS A 176 36.41 48.57 6.28
C LYS A 176 37.06 48.83 4.91
N GLY A 177 37.31 47.79 4.12
CA GLY A 177 37.95 47.88 2.80
C GLY A 177 36.99 47.61 1.66
N ARG A 178 36.91 48.53 0.66
CA ARG A 178 36.04 48.38 -0.51
C ARG A 178 36.27 47.09 -1.29
N ALA A 179 37.53 46.73 -1.56
CA ALA A 179 37.85 45.52 -2.31
C ALA A 179 37.45 44.22 -1.57
N GLU A 180 37.52 44.20 -0.24
CA GLU A 180 37.07 43.06 0.56
C GLU A 180 35.54 42.97 0.60
N ALA A 181 34.87 44.12 0.77
CA ALA A 181 33.41 44.22 0.69
C ALA A 181 32.88 43.77 -0.68
N ASP A 182 33.49 44.23 -1.78
CA ASP A 182 33.10 43.86 -3.14
C ASP A 182 33.29 42.37 -3.41
N LYS A 183 34.39 41.77 -2.90
CA LYS A 183 34.63 40.34 -3.02
C LYS A 183 33.58 39.52 -2.27
N LEU A 184 33.26 39.91 -1.03
CA LEU A 184 32.25 39.22 -0.21
C LEU A 184 30.85 39.37 -0.79
N ALA A 185 30.52 40.54 -1.34
CA ALA A 185 29.25 40.77 -2.03
C ALA A 185 29.11 39.87 -3.27
N ALA A 186 30.15 39.80 -4.11
CA ALA A 186 30.15 38.93 -5.28
C ALA A 186 30.04 37.44 -4.93
N GLU A 187 30.59 37.01 -3.80
CA GLU A 187 30.45 35.64 -3.30
C GLU A 187 29.05 35.36 -2.77
N ALA A 188 28.44 36.31 -2.06
CA ALA A 188 27.04 36.22 -1.61
C ALA A 188 26.08 36.13 -2.81
N ASP A 189 26.29 36.92 -3.87
CA ASP A 189 25.47 36.87 -5.07
C ASP A 189 25.57 35.51 -5.79
N LYS A 190 26.76 34.93 -5.86
CA LYS A 190 26.94 33.57 -6.41
C LYS A 190 26.16 32.52 -5.61
N GLN A 191 26.20 32.61 -4.27
CA GLN A 191 25.47 31.68 -3.40
C GLN A 191 23.95 31.86 -3.55
N ARG A 192 23.46 33.09 -3.75
CA ARG A 192 22.04 33.35 -4.03
C ARG A 192 21.58 32.68 -5.32
N VAL A 193 22.34 32.82 -6.40
CA VAL A 193 22.01 32.19 -7.69
C VAL A 193 21.97 30.66 -7.58
N GLU A 194 22.93 30.04 -6.89
CA GLU A 194 22.91 28.58 -6.70
C GLU A 194 21.74 28.13 -5.81
N THR A 195 21.44 28.88 -4.75
CA THR A 195 20.27 28.62 -3.90
C THR A 195 18.97 28.65 -4.71
N GLU A 196 18.79 29.64 -5.58
CA GLU A 196 17.61 29.71 -6.46
C GLU A 196 17.55 28.52 -7.43
N ARG A 197 18.70 28.09 -7.97
CA ARG A 197 18.79 26.90 -8.81
C ARG A 197 18.32 25.65 -8.07
N ILE A 198 18.77 25.45 -6.83
CA ILE A 198 18.37 24.31 -5.99
C ILE A 198 16.86 24.37 -5.69
N LYS A 199 16.30 25.55 -5.40
CA LYS A 199 14.86 25.73 -5.16
C LYS A 199 14.02 25.33 -6.37
N LEU A 200 14.44 25.73 -7.58
CA LEU A 200 13.76 25.35 -8.83
C LEU A 200 13.84 23.83 -9.08
N GLU A 201 15.00 23.22 -8.83
CA GLU A 201 15.13 21.75 -8.93
C GLU A 201 14.20 21.03 -7.93
N ASN A 202 14.07 21.54 -6.70
CA ASN A 202 13.18 20.97 -5.69
C ASN A 202 11.71 21.11 -6.09
N GLU A 203 11.31 22.24 -6.66
CA GLU A 203 9.94 22.41 -7.19
C GLU A 203 9.65 21.41 -8.31
N LYS A 204 10.60 21.21 -9.23
CA LYS A 204 10.49 20.19 -10.28
C LYS A 204 10.29 18.79 -9.69
N LEU A 205 11.08 18.40 -8.68
CA LEU A 205 10.93 17.11 -8.00
C LEU A 205 9.55 16.97 -7.32
N ARG A 206 9.01 18.04 -6.73
CA ARG A 206 7.65 18.02 -6.16
C ARG A 206 6.60 17.74 -7.23
N LEU A 207 6.71 18.38 -8.40
CA LEU A 207 5.79 18.17 -9.51
C LEU A 207 5.89 16.74 -10.06
N GLU A 208 7.10 16.21 -10.19
CA GLU A 208 7.32 14.82 -10.61
C GLU A 208 6.69 13.82 -9.61
N LEU A 209 6.80 14.09 -8.31
CA LEU A 209 6.15 13.27 -7.27
C LEU A 209 4.62 13.31 -7.37
N GLN A 210 4.03 14.48 -7.64
CA GLN A 210 2.58 14.60 -7.86
C GLN A 210 2.14 13.87 -9.13
N GLN A 211 2.90 14.02 -10.21
CA GLN A 211 2.64 13.33 -11.46
C GLN A 211 2.72 11.81 -11.30
N ALA A 212 3.68 11.30 -10.52
CA ALA A 212 3.79 9.87 -10.21
C ALA A 212 2.55 9.33 -9.48
N LYS A 213 1.97 10.10 -8.55
CA LYS A 213 0.73 9.73 -7.85
C LYS A 213 -0.47 9.67 -8.80
N ILE A 214 -0.61 10.66 -9.68
CA ILE A 214 -1.66 10.67 -10.71
C ILE A 214 -1.50 9.47 -11.64
N GLN A 215 -0.27 9.20 -12.10
CA GLN A 215 0.01 8.07 -12.97
C GLN A 215 -0.30 6.74 -12.27
N MET A 216 -0.04 6.62 -10.97
CA MET A 216 -0.40 5.46 -10.17
C MET A 216 -1.92 5.25 -10.15
N ALA A 217 -2.69 6.28 -9.85
CA ALA A 217 -4.15 6.21 -9.88
C ALA A 217 -4.67 5.81 -11.27
N LEU A 218 -4.10 6.36 -12.34
CA LEU A 218 -4.44 6.00 -13.72
C LEU A 218 -4.09 4.55 -14.04
N ASN A 219 -2.94 4.05 -13.60
CA ASN A 219 -2.53 2.66 -13.81
C ASN A 219 -3.50 1.69 -13.12
N ILE A 220 -3.91 1.99 -11.89
CA ILE A 220 -4.92 1.22 -11.17
C ILE A 220 -6.22 1.20 -11.97
N LEU A 221 -6.74 2.36 -12.40
CA LEU A 221 -7.97 2.41 -13.18
C LEU A 221 -7.86 1.68 -14.52
N ASN A 222 -6.72 1.78 -15.21
CA ASN A 222 -6.50 1.08 -16.48
C ASN A 222 -6.47 -0.44 -16.31
N GLN A 223 -6.02 -0.94 -15.15
CA GLN A 223 -6.00 -2.37 -14.84
C GLN A 223 -7.41 -2.94 -14.67
N TYR A 224 -8.33 -2.19 -14.04
CA TYR A 224 -9.67 -2.69 -13.69
C TYR A 224 -10.78 -2.24 -14.63
N ALA A 225 -10.67 -1.05 -15.23
CA ALA A 225 -11.68 -0.45 -16.08
C ALA A 225 -11.05 0.41 -17.20
N PRO A 226 -10.38 -0.21 -18.19
CA PRO A 226 -9.67 0.51 -19.25
C PRO A 226 -10.58 1.40 -20.11
N ASN A 227 -11.87 1.05 -20.21
CA ASN A 227 -12.85 1.68 -21.10
C ASN A 227 -13.68 2.78 -20.42
N LEU A 228 -13.27 3.28 -19.26
CA LEU A 228 -13.94 4.41 -18.61
C LEU A 228 -13.91 5.66 -19.48
N SER A 229 -15.01 6.41 -19.50
CA SER A 229 -15.06 7.74 -20.11
C SER A 229 -14.07 8.68 -19.40
N GLU A 230 -13.61 9.71 -20.11
CA GLU A 230 -12.64 10.68 -19.55
C GLU A 230 -13.18 11.35 -18.28
N THR A 231 -14.45 11.75 -18.29
CA THR A 231 -15.11 12.39 -17.13
C THR A 231 -15.19 11.45 -15.92
N GLU A 232 -15.62 10.20 -16.10
CA GLU A 232 -15.68 9.22 -15.01
C GLU A 232 -14.28 8.91 -14.47
N ARG A 233 -13.32 8.74 -15.38
CA ARG A 233 -11.93 8.49 -15.03
C ARG A 233 -11.35 9.61 -14.16
N ILE A 234 -11.58 10.88 -14.51
CA ILE A 234 -11.14 12.03 -13.70
C ILE A 234 -11.73 11.95 -12.29
N ASN A 235 -13.03 11.69 -12.16
CA ASN A 235 -13.69 11.58 -10.85
C ASN A 235 -13.10 10.46 -10.00
N HIS A 236 -12.85 9.30 -10.59
CA HIS A 236 -12.24 8.16 -9.88
C HIS A 236 -10.76 8.39 -9.55
N VAL A 237 -10.00 9.10 -10.39
CA VAL A 237 -8.63 9.50 -10.09
C VAL A 237 -8.61 10.41 -8.86
N ILE A 238 -9.46 11.43 -8.81
CA ILE A 238 -9.54 12.36 -7.66
C ILE A 238 -9.84 11.59 -6.36
N GLN A 239 -10.75 10.61 -6.43
CA GLN A 239 -11.08 9.76 -5.29
C GLN A 239 -9.87 8.90 -4.85
N LEU A 240 -9.21 8.22 -5.79
CA LEU A 240 -8.04 7.39 -5.50
C LEU A 240 -6.85 8.18 -4.98
N LEU A 241 -6.61 9.39 -5.49
CA LEU A 241 -5.48 10.22 -5.08
C LEU A 241 -5.47 10.48 -3.58
N ARG A 242 -6.64 10.72 -2.97
CA ARG A 242 -6.75 10.92 -1.54
C ARG A 242 -6.31 9.69 -0.74
N SER A 243 -6.78 8.51 -1.14
CA SER A 243 -6.45 7.25 -0.46
C SER A 243 -4.98 6.86 -0.68
N ILE A 244 -4.46 7.05 -1.91
CA ILE A 244 -3.05 6.85 -2.25
C ILE A 244 -2.15 7.79 -1.43
N ASP A 245 -2.51 9.07 -1.31
CA ASP A 245 -1.75 10.03 -0.50
C ASP A 245 -1.64 9.60 0.95
N LEU A 246 -2.74 9.09 1.52
CA LEU A 246 -2.77 8.59 2.89
C LEU A 246 -1.84 7.38 3.04
N VAL A 247 -1.91 6.42 2.11
CA VAL A 247 -1.04 5.23 2.12
C VAL A 247 0.43 5.61 1.99
N ILE A 248 0.77 6.51 1.06
CA ILE A 248 2.15 6.95 0.82
C ILE A 248 2.72 7.64 2.06
N SER A 249 1.93 8.51 2.68
CA SER A 249 2.30 9.29 3.87
C SER A 249 2.29 8.46 5.15
N SER A 250 1.72 7.26 5.12
CA SER A 250 1.70 6.36 6.27
C SER A 250 3.11 5.89 6.62
N LYS A 251 3.39 5.86 7.93
CA LYS A 251 4.60 5.25 8.49
C LYS A 251 4.56 3.72 8.47
N LEU A 252 3.42 3.15 8.11
CA LEU A 252 3.22 1.71 8.00
C LEU A 252 3.46 1.24 6.57
N GLU A 253 4.04 0.06 6.44
CA GLU A 253 4.24 -0.63 5.18
C GLU A 253 3.53 -1.98 5.20
N LEU A 254 2.89 -2.34 4.07
CA LEU A 254 2.32 -3.67 3.89
C LEU A 254 3.41 -4.63 3.42
N VAL A 255 3.62 -5.69 4.19
CA VAL A 255 4.55 -6.78 3.89
C VAL A 255 3.76 -8.06 3.65
N ASP A 256 4.16 -8.82 2.63
CA ASP A 256 3.51 -10.09 2.31
C ASP A 256 3.92 -11.17 3.32
N VAL A 257 2.93 -11.90 3.83
CA VAL A 257 3.13 -13.04 4.75
C VAL A 257 3.60 -14.28 3.97
N THR A 258 3.35 -14.32 2.66
CA THR A 258 3.58 -15.53 1.85
C THR A 258 5.05 -15.80 1.48
N SER A 259 5.98 -14.88 1.79
CA SER A 259 7.37 -14.95 1.34
C SER A 259 8.34 -15.71 2.25
N GLU A 260 7.98 -16.02 3.50
CA GLU A 260 8.97 -16.48 4.51
C GLU A 260 9.00 -18.00 4.77
N ASN A 261 8.20 -18.80 4.04
CA ASN A 261 8.15 -20.27 4.21
C ASN A 261 8.67 -21.07 2.99
N GLN A 262 9.55 -20.49 2.16
CA GLN A 262 10.21 -21.20 1.04
C GLN A 262 11.72 -21.25 1.20
#